data_AF-A0AAD8DZW0-F1
#
_entry.id   AF-A0AAD8DZW0-F1
#
_cell.length_a   1.000
_cell.length_b   1.000
_cell.length_c   1.000
_cell.angle_alpha   90.00
_cell.angle_beta   90.00
_cell.angle_gamma   90.00
#
_symmetry.space_group_name_H-M   'P 1'
#
loop_
_entity.id
_entity.type
_entity.pdbx_description
1 polymer ?
#
loop_
_entity_poly.entity_id
_entity_poly.type
_entity_poly.pdbx_seq_one_letter_code
_entity_poly.pdbx_strand_id
1 'polypeptide(L)' 'MSFKVVCILALMAVVAVTAAPHGYSHQHISKHDGHHHKVEYKDHHGHHHVDYYAYPKYKFEYKVDDDHTGDHKEQHEHRD' A
#
# COMPACT_ATOMS: atom_id res chain seq x y z
N MET A 1 15.13 44.66 -26.07
CA MET A 1 15.88 43.49 -25.57
C MET A 1 15.39 43.04 -24.19
N SER A 2 14.98 43.96 -23.32
CA SER A 2 14.49 43.70 -21.96
C SER A 2 13.24 42.81 -21.88
N PHE A 3 12.23 43.03 -22.74
CA PHE A 3 10.99 42.22 -22.72
C PHE A 3 11.24 40.74 -23.00
N LYS A 4 12.16 40.42 -23.93
CA LYS A 4 12.56 39.04 -24.23
C LYS A 4 13.24 38.37 -23.03
N VAL A 5 14.10 39.11 -22.33
CA VAL A 5 14.78 38.62 -21.12
C VAL A 5 13.76 38.36 -20.00
N VAL A 6 12.80 39.26 -19.81
CA VAL A 6 11.71 39.09 -18.83
C VAL A 6 10.85 37.86 -19.15
N CYS A 7 10.49 37.65 -20.42
CA CYS A 7 9.75 36.46 -20.84
C CYS A 7 10.52 35.16 -20.60
N ILE A 8 11.83 35.13 -20.90
CA ILE A 8 12.67 33.94 -20.67
C ILE A 8 12.78 33.61 -19.18
N LEU A 9 12.99 34.62 -18.33
CA LEU A 9 13.04 34.43 -16.87
C LEU A 9 11.68 33.95 -16.32
N ALA A 10 10.57 34.49 -16.82
CA ALA A 10 9.23 34.07 -16.44
C ALA A 10 8.96 32.60 -16.83
N LEU A 11 9.36 32.18 -18.03
CA LEU A 11 9.23 30.79 -18.48
C LEU A 11 10.09 29.83 -17.65
N MET A 12 11.33 30.21 -17.32
CA MET A 12 12.22 29.41 -16.46
C MET A 12 11.63 29.22 -15.06
N ALA A 13 11.01 30.25 -14.48
CA ALA A 13 10.34 30.16 -13.19
C ALA A 13 9.12 29.22 -13.23
N VAL A 14 8.32 29.25 -14.30
CA VAL A 14 7.18 28.34 -14.48
C VAL A 14 7.66 26.88 -14.59
N VAL A 15 8.70 26.63 -15.37
CA VAL A 15 9.28 25.28 -15.52
C VAL A 15 9.77 24.73 -14.18
N ALA A 16 10.46 25.56 -13.39
CA ALA A 16 10.97 25.17 -12.07
C ALA A 16 9.86 24.79 -11.08
N VAL A 17 8.70 25.46 -11.15
CA VAL A 17 7.53 25.14 -10.30
C VAL A 17 6.84 23.84 -10.76
N THR A 18 6.76 23.59 -12.07
CA THR A 18 6.10 22.38 -12.60
C THR A 18 6.91 21.10 -12.47
N ALA A 19 8.22 21.20 -12.21
CA ALA A 19 9.13 20.06 -12.09
C ALA A 19 9.24 19.50 -10.66
N ALA A 20 8.35 19.90 -9.74
CA ALA A 20 8.37 19.40 -8.37
C ALA A 20 8.16 17.87 -8.35
N PRO A 21 9.07 17.09 -7.71
CA PRO A 21 8.93 15.65 -7.62
C PRO A 21 7.65 15.28 -6.86
N HIS A 22 6.93 14.29 -7.38
CA HIS A 22 5.73 13.76 -6.75
C HIS A 22 6.11 12.68 -5.73
N GLY A 23 5.45 12.67 -4.58
CA GLY A 23 5.50 11.54 -3.65
C GLY A 23 4.64 10.38 -4.11
N TYR A 24 5.11 9.16 -3.88
CA TYR A 24 4.41 7.92 -4.19
C TYR A 24 4.17 7.10 -2.92
N SER A 25 3.00 6.47 -2.84
CA SER A 25 2.73 5.46 -1.82
C SER A 25 2.27 4.15 -2.47
N HIS A 26 2.60 3.05 -1.83
CA HIS A 26 2.25 1.71 -2.29
C HIS A 26 1.81 0.86 -1.10
N GLN A 27 0.71 0.13 -1.27
CA GLN A 27 0.20 -0.82 -0.29
C GLN A 27 -0.23 -2.09 -1.01
N HIS A 28 0.26 -3.23 -0.55
CA HIS A 28 -0.02 -4.53 -1.16
C HIS A 28 -0.29 -5.60 -0.09
N ILE A 29 -1.26 -6.47 -0.37
CA ILE A 29 -1.56 -7.65 0.45
C ILE A 29 -1.63 -8.89 -0.44
N SER A 30 -0.75 -9.84 -0.17
CA SER A 30 -0.77 -11.17 -0.81
C SER A 30 -1.33 -12.17 0.17
N LYS A 31 -2.52 -12.70 -0.11
CA LYS A 31 -3.13 -13.77 0.68
C LYS A 31 -2.77 -15.13 0.09
N HIS A 32 -2.44 -16.07 0.97
CA HIS A 32 -2.17 -17.45 0.60
C HIS A 32 -3.15 -18.35 1.34
N ASP A 33 -4.26 -18.69 0.70
CA ASP A 33 -5.23 -19.60 1.31
C ASP A 33 -4.63 -21.01 1.35
N GLY A 34 -4.37 -21.50 2.57
CA GLY A 34 -3.87 -22.85 2.81
C GLY A 34 -4.95 -23.92 2.75
N HIS A 35 -4.56 -25.18 2.93
CA HIS A 35 -5.51 -26.28 3.04
C HIS A 35 -6.42 -26.07 4.26
N HIS A 36 -7.74 -26.04 4.06
CA HIS A 36 -8.71 -25.95 5.13
C HIS A 36 -8.77 -27.26 5.93
N HIS A 37 -9.12 -27.19 7.21
CA HIS A 37 -9.40 -28.35 8.05
C HIS A 37 -10.84 -28.31 8.55
N LYS A 38 -11.46 -29.50 8.54
CA LYS A 38 -12.82 -29.70 9.02
C LYS A 38 -12.82 -29.59 10.55
N VAL A 39 -13.63 -28.68 11.07
CA VAL A 39 -13.93 -28.55 12.50
C VAL A 39 -15.36 -29.01 12.70
N GLU A 40 -15.57 -29.97 13.58
CA GLU A 40 -16.90 -30.47 13.91
C GLU A 40 -17.18 -30.22 15.39
N TYR A 41 -18.30 -29.57 15.71
CA TYR A 41 -18.71 -29.32 17.08
C TYR A 41 -20.18 -29.64 17.28
N LYS A 42 -20.53 -30.03 18.51
CA LYS A 42 -21.91 -30.21 18.94
C LYS A 42 -22.37 -29.02 19.75
N ASP A 43 -23.53 -28.48 19.42
CA ASP A 43 -24.18 -27.50 20.27
C ASP A 43 -24.85 -28.16 21.50
N HIS A 44 -25.34 -27.33 22.41
CA HIS A 44 -26.02 -27.77 23.63
C HIS A 44 -27.37 -28.47 23.37
N HIS A 45 -27.89 -28.41 22.13
CA HIS A 45 -29.11 -29.08 21.70
C HIS A 45 -28.83 -30.38 20.93
N GLY A 46 -27.55 -30.76 20.78
CA GLY A 46 -27.12 -32.02 20.17
C GLY A 46 -27.01 -31.98 18.65
N HIS A 47 -27.12 -30.82 18.00
CA HIS A 47 -26.90 -30.71 16.56
C HIS A 47 -25.41 -30.68 16.25
N HIS A 48 -25.02 -31.40 15.19
CA HIS A 48 -23.65 -31.42 14.67
C HIS A 48 -23.48 -30.28 13.65
N HIS A 49 -22.49 -29.43 13.87
CA HIS A 49 -22.08 -28.38 12.95
C HIS A 49 -20.72 -28.71 12.37
N VAL A 50 -20.56 -28.49 11.06
CA VAL A 50 -19.32 -28.70 10.33
C VAL A 50 -18.87 -27.37 9.75
N ASP A 51 -17.73 -26.88 10.24
CA ASP A 51 -17.05 -25.70 9.72
C ASP A 51 -15.75 -26.09 9.02
N TYR A 52 -15.34 -25.26 8.06
CA TYR A 52 -14.05 -25.38 7.39
C TYR A 52 -13.20 -24.18 7.79
N TYR A 53 -12.25 -24.41 8.69
CA TYR A 53 -11.31 -23.37 9.12
C TYR A 53 -10.05 -23.44 8.26
N ALA A 54 -9.61 -22.30 7.73
CA ALA A 54 -8.32 -22.15 7.09
C ALA A 54 -7.54 -21.09 7.86
N TYR A 55 -6.36 -21.44 8.35
CA TYR A 55 -5.52 -20.50 9.06
C TYR A 55 -5.10 -19.36 8.10
N PRO A 56 -5.30 -18.08 8.46
CA PRO A 56 -5.03 -16.97 7.56
C PRO A 56 -3.51 -16.80 7.38
N LYS A 57 -3.04 -16.99 6.15
CA LYS A 57 -1.65 -16.69 5.77
C LYS A 57 -1.61 -15.51 4.82
N TYR A 58 -0.80 -14.51 5.12
CA TYR A 58 -0.65 -13.34 4.26
C TYR A 58 0.70 -12.66 4.41
N LYS A 59 1.07 -11.91 3.37
CA LYS A 59 2.15 -10.94 3.33
C LYS A 59 1.55 -9.56 3.09
N PHE A 60 1.91 -8.61 3.93
CA PHE A 60 1.50 -7.23 3.81
C PHE A 60 2.73 -6.35 3.65
N GLU A 61 2.65 -5.37 2.75
CA GLU A 61 3.71 -4.43 2.45
C GLU A 61 3.14 -3.03 2.29
N TYR A 62 3.82 -2.05 2.88
CA TYR A 62 3.48 -0.64 2.79
C TYR A 62 4.75 0.17 2.56
N LYS A 63 4.69 1.15 1.64
CA LYS A 63 5.79 2.07 1.35
C LYS A 63 5.26 3.49 1.10
N VAL A 64 5.98 4.49 1.59
CA VAL A 64 5.88 5.90 1.17
C VAL A 64 7.26 6.34 0.69
N ASP A 65 7.29 7.04 -0.42
CA ASP A 65 8.49 7.60 -1.04
C ASP A 65 8.17 9.02 -1.53
N ASP A 66 8.44 10.02 -0.69
CA ASP A 66 8.16 11.42 -0.97
C ASP A 66 9.41 12.30 -0.79
N ASP A 67 10.14 12.50 -1.90
CA ASP A 67 11.32 13.37 -1.97
C ASP A 67 11.01 14.84 -1.61
N HIS A 68 9.77 15.29 -1.76
CA HIS A 68 9.40 16.68 -1.48
C HIS A 68 9.31 16.94 0.03
N THR A 69 8.73 16.00 0.78
CA THR A 69 8.61 16.11 2.25
C THR A 69 9.72 15.40 3.01
N GLY A 70 10.49 14.54 2.35
CA GLY A 70 11.46 13.64 2.95
C GLY A 70 10.82 12.45 3.68
N ASP A 71 9.53 12.19 3.42
CA ASP A 71 8.83 11.05 4.03
C ASP A 71 9.17 9.76 3.28
N HIS A 72 10.08 8.98 3.87
CA HIS A 72 10.40 7.63 3.41
C HIS A 72 10.04 6.65 4.53
N LYS A 73 9.03 5.81 4.27
CA LYS A 73 8.57 4.79 5.22
C LYS A 73 8.42 3.46 4.50
N GLU A 74 8.74 2.39 5.21
CA GLU A 74 8.49 1.02 4.76
C GLU A 74 8.03 0.16 5.94
N GLN A 75 7.10 -0.75 5.67
CA GLN A 75 6.64 -1.75 6.63
C GLN A 75 6.34 -3.06 5.88
N HIS A 76 6.80 -4.16 6.46
CA HIS A 76 6.45 -5.51 6.02
C HIS A 76 5.88 -6.29 7.21
N GLU A 77 4.76 -6.97 6.99
CA GLU A 77 4.17 -7.90 7.96
C GLU A 77 3.96 -9.25 7.28
N HIS A 78 4.31 -10.31 8.00
CA HIS A 78 4.10 -11.67 7.55
C HIS A 78 3.32 -12.46 8.58
N ARG A 79 2.32 -13.22 8.11
CA ARG A 79 1.58 -14.17 8.91
C ARG A 79 1.58 -15.54 8.22
N ASP A 80 2.18 -16.53 8.87
CA ASP A 80 2.26 -17.93 8.47
C ASP A 80 1.45 -18.86 9.37
#